data_AF-A0A2N5KRV3-F1
#
_entry.id   AF-A0A2N5KRV3-F1
#
_cell.length_a   1.000
_cell.length_b   1.000
_cell.length_c   1.000
_cell.angle_alpha   90.00
_cell.angle_beta   90.00
_cell.angle_gamma   90.00
#
_symmetry.space_group_name_H-M   'P 1'
#
loop_
_entity.id
_entity.type
_entity.pdbx_description
1 polymer ?
#
loop_
_entity_poly.entity_id
_entity_poly.type
_entity_poly.pdbx_seq_one_letter_code
_entity_poly.pdbx_strand_id
1 'polypeptide(L)'
;MDRGGQATMSILGKVGWAEVDRNVQVQQTNREKHSPVISGFRWWARRPHAVVGALLEAAVAELGEEGFMVADPFSGGGTIAFEAARRGLAVYAQDLYPWPTFALASVLRPADPEEFAEASRELLVSLEAHRDLYKRGEDNERWEATHVLRVRIALCPGCGGDVHLFPEPLVSVASRGTRETDGLFGCAACGTATRASLSAEHFACAGC
;
A
#
# COMPACT_ATOMS: atom_id res chain seq x y z
N MET A 1 25.42 -1.55 51.85
CA MET A 1 23.97 -1.29 51.73
C MET A 1 23.83 0.12 51.22
N ASP A 2 23.54 0.27 49.93
CA ASP A 2 22.58 1.23 49.36
C ASP A 2 22.71 1.14 47.83
N ARG A 3 21.88 0.31 47.19
CA ARG A 3 21.66 0.37 45.75
C ARG A 3 20.33 1.08 45.60
N GLY A 4 20.37 2.41 45.54
CA GLY A 4 19.20 3.23 45.22
C GLY A 4 18.61 2.73 43.90
N GLY A 5 17.48 2.03 44.00
CA GLY A 5 16.74 1.55 42.83
C GLY A 5 16.14 2.74 42.12
N GLN A 6 16.79 3.20 41.04
CA GLN A 6 16.10 3.99 40.03
C GLN A 6 14.93 3.15 39.54
N ALA A 7 13.71 3.66 39.71
CA ALA A 7 12.51 3.03 39.20
C ALA A 7 12.64 2.90 37.68
N THR A 8 12.84 1.67 37.22
CA THR A 8 12.86 1.25 35.81
C THR A 8 11.53 1.72 35.22
N MET A 9 11.57 2.69 34.31
CA MET A 9 10.34 3.21 33.71
C MET A 9 9.80 2.14 32.77
N SER A 10 8.49 1.86 32.85
CA SER A 10 7.84 0.97 31.88
C SER A 10 8.16 1.43 30.46
N ILE A 11 8.56 0.48 29.60
CA ILE A 11 8.81 0.72 28.17
C ILE A 11 7.64 1.47 27.53
N LEU A 12 6.40 1.13 27.90
CA LEU A 12 5.21 1.79 27.38
C LEU A 12 5.08 3.25 27.82
N GLY A 13 5.65 3.60 28.99
CA GLY A 13 5.71 4.97 29.49
C GLY A 13 6.70 5.86 28.74
N LYS A 14 7.65 5.26 28.01
CA LYS A 14 8.63 5.98 27.17
C LYS A 14 8.14 6.20 25.74
N VAL A 15 7.03 5.59 25.34
CA VAL A 15 6.47 5.74 24.00
C VAL A 15 5.73 7.07 23.88
N GLY A 16 6.10 7.88 22.89
CA GLY A 16 5.38 9.10 22.52
C GLY A 16 4.06 8.81 21.80
N TRP A 17 3.04 8.32 22.52
CA TRP A 17 1.78 7.82 21.95
C TRP A 17 1.08 8.80 21.00
N ALA A 18 1.07 10.09 21.33
CA ALA A 18 0.44 11.10 20.47
C ALA A 18 1.11 11.21 19.08
N GLU A 19 2.42 11.00 18.98
CA GLU A 19 3.13 10.97 17.71
C GLU A 19 2.90 9.65 16.98
N VAL A 20 2.96 8.53 17.71
CA VAL A 20 2.66 7.20 17.18
C VAL A 20 1.27 7.19 16.54
N ASP A 21 0.25 7.69 17.23
CA ASP A 21 -1.12 7.73 16.72
C ASP A 21 -1.23 8.53 15.42
N ARG A 22 -0.58 9.71 15.34
CA ARG A 22 -0.53 10.48 14.08
C ARG A 22 0.12 9.66 12.96
N ASN A 23 1.24 9.01 13.24
CA ASN A 23 1.96 8.20 12.25
C ASN A 23 1.14 6.97 11.80
N VAL A 24 0.43 6.32 12.72
CA VAL A 24 -0.49 5.20 12.44
C VAL A 24 -1.64 5.66 11.56
N GLN A 25 -2.27 6.80 11.86
CA GLN A 25 -3.36 7.35 11.05
C GLN A 25 -2.91 7.58 9.60
N VAL A 26 -1.71 8.14 9.41
CA VAL A 26 -1.18 8.32 8.05
C VAL A 26 -0.86 6.99 7.38
N GLN A 27 -0.30 6.01 8.10
CA GLN A 27 -0.03 4.66 7.54
C GLN A 27 -1.30 3.90 7.14
N GLN A 28 -2.41 4.09 7.85
CA GLN A 28 -3.66 3.40 7.55
C GLN A 28 -4.46 4.08 6.43
N THR A 29 -4.43 5.41 6.36
CA THR A 29 -5.20 6.19 5.39
C THR A 29 -4.46 6.35 4.05
N ASN A 30 -3.14 6.54 4.09
CA ASN A 30 -2.34 6.74 2.90
C ASN A 30 -1.65 5.44 2.44
N ARG A 31 -2.22 4.81 1.40
CA ARG A 31 -1.65 3.60 0.78
C ARG A 31 -0.33 3.85 0.02
N GLU A 32 0.06 5.11 -0.20
CA GLU A 32 1.35 5.49 -0.79
C GLU A 32 2.50 5.47 0.22
N LYS A 33 2.19 5.52 1.53
CA LYS A 33 3.20 5.17 2.54
C LYS A 33 3.41 3.67 2.52
N HIS A 34 4.27 3.26 1.60
CA HIS A 34 4.62 1.88 1.36
C HIS A 34 5.20 1.26 2.63
N SER A 35 4.49 0.27 3.17
CA SER A 35 5.11 -0.72 4.04
C SER A 35 5.49 -1.92 3.16
N PRO A 36 6.79 -2.19 2.97
CA PRO A 36 7.25 -3.20 2.01
C PRO A 36 6.75 -4.59 2.34
N VAL A 37 6.80 -4.96 3.63
CA VAL A 37 6.38 -6.30 4.08
C VAL A 37 4.86 -6.47 3.97
N ILE A 38 4.09 -5.43 4.29
CA ILE A 38 2.62 -5.48 4.29
C ILE A 38 2.07 -5.58 2.87
N SER A 39 2.77 -5.05 1.87
CA SER A 39 2.35 -5.07 0.47
C SER A 39 2.48 -6.45 -0.17
N GLY A 40 3.38 -7.30 0.35
CA GLY A 40 3.58 -8.67 -0.12
C GLY A 40 2.48 -9.65 0.27
N PHE A 41 1.64 -9.32 1.27
CA PHE A 41 0.62 -10.22 1.81
C PHE A 41 -0.77 -9.57 1.80
N ARG A 42 -1.67 -10.07 0.95
CA ARG A 42 -3.03 -9.51 0.82
C ARG A 42 -3.98 -9.86 1.97
N TRP A 43 -3.76 -10.98 2.68
CA TRP A 43 -4.73 -11.57 3.62
C TRP A 43 -4.28 -11.62 5.09
N TRP A 44 -3.18 -10.95 5.45
CA TRP A 44 -2.64 -10.96 6.82
C TRP A 44 -2.96 -9.68 7.59
N ALA A 45 -3.00 -9.80 8.92
CA ALA A 45 -3.23 -8.69 9.82
C ALA A 45 -2.13 -7.63 9.66
N ARG A 46 -2.54 -6.41 9.30
CA ARG A 46 -1.64 -5.28 9.08
C ARG A 46 -1.34 -4.61 10.41
N ARG A 47 -0.13 -4.81 10.92
CA ARG A 47 0.35 -4.12 12.12
C ARG A 47 1.02 -2.81 11.71
N PRO A 48 0.65 -1.65 12.28
CA PRO A 48 1.30 -0.39 11.94
C PRO A 48 2.79 -0.43 12.30
N HIS A 49 3.65 -0.13 11.34
CA HIS A 49 5.10 -0.08 11.52
C HIS A 49 5.49 0.97 12.57
N ALA A 50 4.73 2.07 12.66
CA ALA A 50 4.98 3.12 13.64
C ALA A 50 4.91 2.62 15.10
N VAL A 51 3.93 1.76 15.42
CA VAL A 51 3.77 1.22 16.77
C VAL A 51 4.92 0.30 17.12
N VAL A 52 5.23 -0.64 16.23
CA VAL A 52 6.31 -1.60 16.41
C VAL A 52 7.65 -0.87 16.56
N GLY A 53 7.93 0.08 15.67
CA GLY A 53 9.14 0.88 15.72
C GLY A 53 9.32 1.64 17.03
N ALA A 54 8.27 2.34 17.47
CA ALA A 54 8.31 3.10 18.73
C ALA A 54 8.49 2.19 19.96
N LEU A 55 7.89 1.00 19.97
CA LEU A 55 8.08 0.03 21.04
C LEU A 55 9.52 -0.50 21.08
N LEU A 56 10.11 -0.79 19.91
CA LEU A 56 11.50 -1.23 19.82
C LEU A 56 12.48 -0.14 20.28
N GLU A 57 12.27 1.11 19.84
CA GLU A 57 13.07 2.26 20.27
C GLU A 57 12.96 2.50 21.78
N ALA A 58 11.75 2.46 22.33
CA ALA A 58 11.53 2.58 23.76
C ALA A 58 12.16 1.43 24.56
N ALA A 59 12.12 0.20 24.03
CA ALA A 59 12.71 -0.97 24.66
C ALA A 59 14.24 -0.86 24.69
N VAL A 60 14.86 -0.48 23.56
CA VAL A 60 16.30 -0.22 23.47
C VAL A 60 16.73 0.90 24.42
N ALA A 61 15.96 1.99 24.50
CA ALA A 61 16.26 3.10 25.40
C ALA A 61 16.13 2.76 26.89
N GLU A 62 15.41 1.69 27.26
CA GLU A 62 15.31 1.21 28.65
C GLU A 62 16.30 0.09 28.95
N LEU A 63 16.50 -0.84 28.01
CA LEU A 63 17.24 -2.08 28.24
C LEU A 63 18.70 -2.01 27.75
N GLY A 64 19.05 -0.99 26.98
CA GLY A 64 20.34 -0.87 26.28
C GLY A 64 20.38 -1.68 24.99
N GLU A 65 21.33 -1.34 24.11
CA GLU A 65 21.54 -2.06 22.84
C GLU A 65 22.41 -3.32 22.99
N GLU A 66 23.34 -3.32 23.95
CA GLU A 66 24.27 -4.44 24.13
C GLU A 66 23.52 -5.72 24.55
N GLY A 67 23.55 -6.74 23.69
CA GLY A 67 22.85 -8.00 23.93
C GLY A 67 21.34 -7.95 23.71
N PHE A 68 20.80 -6.83 23.21
CA PHE A 68 19.39 -6.72 22.88
C PHE A 68 19.04 -7.57 21.66
N MET A 69 18.08 -8.48 21.84
CA MET A 69 17.57 -9.33 20.76
C MET A 69 16.04 -9.34 20.79
N VAL A 70 15.44 -9.19 19.61
CA VAL A 70 14.01 -9.33 19.41
C VAL A 70 13.69 -10.79 19.09
N ALA A 71 12.72 -11.37 19.79
CA ALA A 71 12.19 -12.70 19.47
C ALA A 71 10.73 -12.59 19.04
N ASP A 72 10.44 -13.04 17.81
CA ASP A 72 9.12 -13.05 17.20
C ASP A 72 8.73 -14.49 16.81
N PRO A 73 8.24 -15.31 17.76
CA PRO A 73 7.94 -16.73 17.53
C PRO A 73 6.66 -16.98 16.71
N PHE A 74 5.89 -15.92 16.41
CA PHE A 74 4.65 -15.96 15.64
C PHE A 74 4.64 -14.83 14.60
N SER A 75 5.69 -14.81 13.78
CA SER A 75 6.03 -13.67 12.96
C SER A 75 4.97 -13.30 11.93
N GLY A 76 4.23 -14.27 11.40
CA GLY A 76 3.15 -14.04 10.45
C GLY A 76 3.56 -13.06 9.35
N GLY A 77 2.87 -11.91 9.27
CA GLY A 77 3.18 -10.87 8.30
C GLY A 77 4.53 -10.15 8.48
N GLY A 78 5.34 -10.52 9.48
CA GLY A 78 6.75 -10.15 9.60
C GLY A 78 7.05 -8.71 10.05
N THR A 79 6.05 -7.92 10.45
CA THR A 79 6.26 -6.50 10.79
C THR A 79 7.28 -6.29 11.91
N ILE A 80 7.26 -7.11 12.98
CA ILE A 80 8.21 -6.99 14.10
C ILE A 80 9.62 -7.31 13.63
N ALA A 81 9.79 -8.46 12.96
CA ALA A 81 11.07 -8.87 12.42
C ALA A 81 11.68 -7.83 11.46
N PHE A 82 10.85 -7.26 10.59
CA PHE A 82 11.27 -6.23 9.67
C PHE A 82 11.67 -4.93 10.35
N GLU A 83 10.85 -4.41 11.27
CA GLU A 83 11.17 -3.15 11.96
C GLU A 83 12.40 -3.28 12.87
N ALA A 84 12.65 -4.48 13.42
CA ALA A 84 13.87 -4.80 14.14
C ALA A 84 15.09 -4.80 13.20
N ALA A 85 15.03 -5.56 12.09
CA ALA A 85 16.11 -5.62 11.11
C ALA A 85 16.43 -4.25 10.49
N ARG A 86 15.39 -3.45 10.17
CA ARG A 86 15.52 -2.08 9.64
C ARG A 86 16.27 -1.14 10.61
N ARG A 87 16.22 -1.42 11.91
CA ARG A 87 16.92 -0.69 12.99
C ARG A 87 18.28 -1.28 13.34
N GLY A 88 18.72 -2.33 12.64
CA GLY A 88 19.98 -3.02 12.94
C GLY A 88 19.93 -3.87 14.20
N LEU A 89 18.74 -4.18 14.73
CA LEU A 89 18.59 -5.01 15.92
C LEU A 89 18.70 -6.50 15.55
N ALA A 90 19.38 -7.27 16.39
CA ALA A 90 19.38 -8.73 16.28
C ALA A 90 17.96 -9.27 16.45
N VAL A 91 17.53 -10.14 15.55
CA VAL A 91 16.16 -10.67 15.57
C VAL A 91 16.11 -12.16 15.23
N TYR A 92 15.36 -12.90 16.03
CA TYR A 92 14.90 -14.25 15.75
C TYR A 92 13.42 -14.20 15.39
N ALA A 93 13.05 -14.68 14.20
CA ALA A 93 11.67 -14.71 13.75
C ALA A 93 11.32 -16.11 13.24
N GLN A 94 10.16 -16.61 13.64
CA GLN A 94 9.67 -17.94 13.30
C GLN A 94 8.17 -17.87 12.99
N ASP A 95 7.70 -18.76 12.12
CA ASP A 95 6.28 -19.07 11.98
C ASP A 95 6.11 -20.59 11.79
N LEU A 96 4.92 -21.12 12.08
CA LEU A 96 4.58 -22.51 11.81
C LEU A 96 4.41 -22.73 10.29
N TYR A 97 3.84 -21.75 9.59
CA TYR A 97 3.58 -21.85 8.17
C TYR A 97 4.84 -21.46 7.36
N PRO A 98 5.18 -22.26 6.32
CA PRO A 98 6.36 -21.98 5.51
C PRO A 98 6.19 -20.72 4.66
N TRP A 99 4.96 -20.36 4.29
CA TRP A 99 4.70 -19.24 3.39
C TRP A 99 5.02 -17.86 4.00
N PRO A 100 4.53 -17.51 5.21
CA PRO A 100 4.96 -16.28 5.90
C PRO A 100 6.47 -16.21 6.12
N THR A 101 7.08 -17.32 6.53
CA THR A 101 8.53 -17.43 6.73
C THR A 101 9.30 -17.16 5.43
N PHE A 102 8.90 -17.78 4.32
CA PHE A 102 9.53 -17.58 3.01
C PHE A 102 9.45 -16.13 2.56
N ALA A 103 8.26 -15.53 2.64
CA ALA A 103 8.08 -14.17 2.15
C ALA A 103 8.72 -13.13 3.08
N LEU A 104 8.74 -13.33 4.40
CA LEU A 104 9.55 -12.51 5.31
C LEU A 104 11.04 -12.60 4.97
N ALA A 105 11.56 -13.81 4.74
CA ALA A 105 12.95 -14.01 4.34
C ALA A 105 13.27 -13.33 3.00
N SER A 106 12.35 -13.37 2.03
CA SER A 106 12.48 -12.68 0.75
C SER A 106 12.49 -11.15 0.90
N VAL A 107 11.67 -10.58 1.79
CA VAL A 107 11.63 -9.14 2.04
C VAL A 107 12.87 -8.65 2.78
N LEU A 108 13.42 -9.47 3.68
CA LEU A 108 14.65 -9.14 4.42
C LEU A 108 15.93 -9.39 3.63
N ARG A 109 15.87 -10.16 2.55
CA ARG A 109 17.03 -10.46 1.71
C ARG A 109 17.39 -9.19 0.92
N PRO A 110 18.64 -8.69 1.03
CA PRO A 110 19.13 -7.65 0.14
C PRO A 110 19.01 -8.11 -1.31
N ALA A 111 18.47 -7.26 -2.17
CA ALA A 111 18.47 -7.48 -3.60
C ALA A 111 19.47 -6.51 -4.23
N ASP A 112 20.29 -7.00 -5.15
CA ASP A 112 21.08 -6.15 -6.02
C ASP A 112 20.10 -5.39 -6.94
N PRO A 113 20.08 -4.03 -6.92
CA PRO A 113 19.16 -3.26 -7.73
C PRO A 113 19.31 -3.52 -9.24
N GLU A 114 20.52 -3.82 -9.71
CA GLU A 114 20.79 -4.10 -11.12
C GLU A 114 20.27 -5.49 -11.50
N GLU A 115 20.54 -6.51 -10.68
CA GLU A 115 20.00 -7.87 -10.87
C GLU A 115 18.46 -7.87 -10.83
N PHE A 116 17.88 -7.10 -9.90
CA PHE A 116 16.43 -6.98 -9.80
C PHE A 116 15.82 -6.28 -11.02
N ALA A 117 16.47 -5.23 -11.53
CA ALA A 117 16.04 -4.53 -12.74
C ALA A 117 16.14 -5.42 -13.99
N GLU A 118 17.20 -6.22 -14.10
CA GLU A 118 17.41 -7.23 -15.15
C GLU A 118 16.28 -8.26 -15.12
N ALA A 119 16.08 -8.93 -13.97
CA ALA A 119 15.05 -9.94 -13.81
C ALA A 119 13.64 -9.38 -14.06
N SER A 120 13.37 -8.15 -13.62
CA SER A 120 12.10 -7.45 -13.92
C SER A 120 11.92 -7.26 -15.42
N ARG A 121 12.95 -6.87 -16.16
CA ARG A 121 12.86 -6.69 -17.60
C ARG A 121 12.68 -8.01 -18.34
N GLU A 122 13.41 -9.06 -17.95
CA GLU A 122 13.23 -10.41 -18.51
C GLU A 122 11.79 -10.90 -18.34
N LEU A 123 11.24 -10.73 -17.13
CA LEU A 123 9.85 -11.06 -16.85
C LEU A 123 8.89 -10.28 -17.74
N LEU A 124 9.04 -8.96 -17.83
CA LEU A 124 8.16 -8.11 -18.66
C LEU A 124 8.23 -8.50 -20.14
N VAL A 125 9.41 -8.81 -20.66
CA VAL A 125 9.59 -9.32 -22.04
C VAL A 125 8.86 -10.65 -22.23
N SER A 126 8.98 -11.59 -21.28
CA SER A 126 8.29 -12.89 -21.36
C SER A 126 6.76 -12.75 -21.36
N LEU A 127 6.24 -11.67 -20.76
CA LEU A 127 4.82 -11.38 -20.66
C LEU A 127 4.27 -10.55 -21.83
N GLU A 128 5.13 -10.08 -22.74
CA GLU A 128 4.72 -9.17 -23.83
C GLU A 128 3.62 -9.77 -24.73
N ALA A 129 3.72 -11.08 -25.04
CA ALA A 129 2.70 -11.78 -25.81
C ALA A 129 1.32 -11.79 -25.13
N HIS A 130 1.27 -11.74 -23.79
CA HIS A 130 0.02 -11.66 -23.05
C HIS A 130 -0.53 -10.23 -23.06
N ARG A 131 0.33 -9.21 -23.09
CA ARG A 131 -0.08 -7.80 -23.20
C ARG A 131 -0.73 -7.48 -24.54
N ASP A 132 -0.34 -8.17 -25.60
CA ASP A 132 -0.95 -8.01 -26.92
C ASP A 132 -2.46 -8.31 -26.92
N LEU A 133 -2.94 -9.17 -26.01
CA LEU A 133 -4.38 -9.44 -25.82
C LEU A 133 -5.18 -8.22 -25.35
N TYR A 134 -4.50 -7.19 -24.81
CA TYR A 134 -5.09 -5.97 -24.26
C TYR A 134 -4.83 -4.73 -25.12
N LYS A 135 -3.93 -4.82 -26.11
CA LYS A 135 -3.68 -3.72 -27.05
C LYS A 135 -4.83 -3.60 -28.05
N ARG A 136 -5.26 -2.37 -28.31
CA ARG A 136 -6.35 -2.00 -29.23
C ARG A 136 -5.89 -0.84 -30.10
N GLY A 137 -6.61 -0.59 -31.19
CA GLY A 137 -6.42 0.61 -31.97
C GLY A 137 -7.52 0.85 -32.99
N GLU A 138 -7.81 2.12 -33.21
CA GLU A 138 -8.80 2.67 -34.14
C GLU A 138 -8.26 4.02 -34.64
N ASP A 139 -8.50 4.37 -35.91
CA ASP A 139 -8.18 5.69 -36.50
C ASP A 139 -6.78 6.25 -36.16
N ASN A 140 -5.75 5.41 -36.33
CA ASN A 140 -4.32 5.69 -36.01
C ASN A 140 -3.98 5.87 -34.52
N GLU A 141 -4.92 5.72 -33.61
CA GLU A 141 -4.66 5.69 -32.19
C GLU A 141 -4.47 4.25 -31.70
N ARG A 142 -3.49 4.04 -30.81
CA ARG A 142 -3.17 2.73 -30.22
C ARG A 142 -3.17 2.88 -28.71
N TRP A 143 -3.89 2.02 -28.02
CA TRP A 143 -3.98 2.01 -26.57
C TRP A 143 -3.93 0.60 -26.00
N GLU A 144 -3.57 0.47 -24.73
CA GLU A 144 -3.56 -0.79 -24.00
C GLU A 144 -4.60 -0.73 -22.87
N ALA A 145 -5.55 -1.66 -22.91
CA ALA A 145 -6.59 -1.73 -21.91
C ALA A 145 -6.04 -2.24 -20.58
N THR A 146 -5.93 -1.36 -19.59
CA THR A 146 -5.47 -1.72 -18.24
C THR A 146 -6.62 -2.11 -17.32
N HIS A 147 -7.81 -1.56 -17.55
CA HIS A 147 -8.99 -1.76 -16.70
C HIS A 147 -10.25 -1.80 -17.57
N VAL A 148 -11.25 -2.58 -17.13
CA VAL A 148 -12.59 -2.59 -17.72
C VAL A 148 -13.60 -2.28 -16.62
N LEU A 149 -14.38 -1.22 -16.83
CA LEU A 149 -15.42 -0.80 -15.90
C LEU A 149 -16.77 -1.19 -16.46
N ARG A 150 -17.57 -1.88 -15.66
CA ARG A 150 -18.95 -2.24 -16.02
C ARG A 150 -19.91 -1.37 -15.25
N VAL A 151 -20.76 -0.66 -15.97
CA VAL A 151 -21.75 0.26 -15.42
C VAL A 151 -23.13 -0.27 -15.76
N ARG A 152 -24.05 -0.22 -14.78
CA ARG A 152 -25.45 -0.60 -15.03
C ARG A 152 -26.15 0.51 -15.78
N ILE A 153 -27.01 0.14 -16.72
CA ILE A 153 -27.86 1.08 -17.45
C ILE A 153 -29.29 0.89 -16.96
N ALA A 154 -29.97 1.98 -16.63
CA ALA A 154 -31.39 2.01 -16.28
C ALA A 154 -32.12 3.07 -17.11
N LEU A 155 -33.41 2.89 -17.31
CA LEU A 155 -34.24 3.88 -17.98
C LEU A 155 -34.66 4.97 -17.00
N CYS A 156 -34.52 6.23 -17.39
CA CYS A 156 -35.03 7.38 -16.66
C CYS A 156 -36.57 7.29 -16.59
N PRO A 157 -37.19 7.33 -15.39
CA PRO A 157 -38.64 7.22 -15.28
C PRO A 157 -39.40 8.42 -15.85
N GLY A 158 -38.72 9.57 -16.04
CA GLY A 158 -39.33 10.78 -16.59
C GLY A 158 -39.31 10.86 -18.12
N CYS A 159 -38.14 10.65 -18.73
CA CYS A 159 -37.96 10.79 -20.18
C CYS A 159 -37.76 9.46 -20.93
N GLY A 160 -37.61 8.35 -20.22
CA GLY A 160 -37.33 7.04 -20.82
C GLY A 160 -35.92 6.86 -21.38
N GLY A 161 -35.05 7.87 -21.29
CA GLY A 161 -33.67 7.78 -21.78
C GLY A 161 -32.78 6.92 -20.89
N ASP A 162 -31.70 6.39 -21.47
CA ASP A 162 -30.70 5.61 -20.73
C ASP A 162 -29.95 6.46 -19.71
N VAL A 163 -29.73 5.89 -18.54
CA VAL A 163 -28.94 6.47 -17.44
C VAL A 163 -27.88 5.45 -17.01
N HIS A 164 -26.62 5.84 -17.14
CA HIS A 164 -25.46 5.08 -16.72
C HIS A 164 -25.21 5.29 -15.22
N LEU A 165 -25.46 4.25 -14.43
CA LEU A 165 -25.46 4.28 -12.98
C LEU A 165 -24.05 4.03 -12.40
N PHE A 166 -23.19 5.04 -12.50
CA PHE A 166 -21.97 5.06 -11.70
C PHE A 166 -22.33 5.25 -10.21
N PRO A 167 -21.72 4.49 -9.28
CA PRO A 167 -21.98 4.69 -7.84
C PRO A 167 -21.65 6.12 -7.38
N GLU A 168 -20.55 6.66 -7.93
CA GLU A 168 -20.09 8.04 -7.75
C GLU A 168 -19.62 8.57 -9.12
N PRO A 169 -19.77 9.88 -9.42
CA PRO A 169 -19.29 10.44 -10.68
C PRO A 169 -17.78 10.27 -10.86
N LEU A 170 -16.99 10.40 -9.79
CA LEU A 170 -15.55 10.14 -9.83
C LEU A 170 -15.29 8.63 -9.87
N VAL A 171 -14.77 8.17 -11.00
CA VAL A 171 -14.45 6.75 -11.24
C VAL A 171 -13.07 6.40 -10.69
N SER A 172 -12.09 7.25 -10.95
CA SER A 172 -10.71 7.08 -10.48
C SER A 172 -9.98 8.41 -10.53
N VAL A 173 -8.96 8.60 -9.68
CA VAL A 173 -7.93 9.61 -9.92
C VAL A 173 -7.09 9.25 -11.15
N ALA A 174 -6.54 10.23 -11.85
CA ALA A 174 -5.73 10.00 -13.06
C ALA A 174 -4.35 9.38 -12.74
N SER A 175 -3.84 9.61 -11.52
CA SER A 175 -2.66 8.95 -10.99
C SER A 175 -2.71 8.88 -9.46
N ARG A 176 -1.81 8.08 -8.86
CA ARG A 176 -1.58 8.03 -7.41
C ARG A 176 -0.44 8.97 -7.00
N GLY A 177 -0.27 10.09 -7.70
CA GLY A 177 0.68 11.11 -7.31
C GLY A 177 0.10 11.97 -6.19
N THR A 178 0.90 12.33 -5.19
CA THR A 178 0.50 13.25 -4.11
C THR A 178 0.03 14.63 -4.59
N ARG A 179 0.33 14.99 -5.85
CA ARG A 179 -0.08 16.25 -6.50
C ARG A 179 -1.07 16.02 -7.63
N GLU A 180 -1.71 14.85 -7.70
CA GLU A 180 -2.74 14.61 -8.71
C GLU A 180 -3.91 15.56 -8.50
N THR A 181 -4.30 16.24 -9.57
CA THR A 181 -5.39 17.22 -9.57
C THR A 181 -6.50 16.85 -10.56
N ASP A 182 -6.31 15.76 -11.32
CA ASP A 182 -7.27 15.26 -12.29
C ASP A 182 -7.86 13.92 -11.86
N GLY A 183 -9.13 13.73 -12.24
CA GLY A 183 -9.86 12.49 -12.13
C GLY A 183 -10.51 12.11 -13.45
N LEU A 184 -10.88 10.83 -13.55
CA LEU A 184 -11.74 10.29 -14.58
C LEU A 184 -13.17 10.27 -14.02
N PHE A 185 -14.08 10.95 -14.68
CA PHE A 185 -15.47 11.08 -14.28
C PHE A 185 -16.41 10.40 -15.27
N GLY A 186 -17.33 9.59 -14.75
CA GLY A 186 -18.31 8.85 -15.54
C GLY A 186 -19.52 9.70 -15.89
N CYS A 187 -19.86 9.78 -17.17
CA CYS A 187 -21.04 10.49 -17.63
C CYS A 187 -22.31 9.63 -17.47
N ALA A 188 -23.31 10.14 -16.75
CA ALA A 188 -24.59 9.46 -16.59
C ALA A 188 -25.39 9.35 -17.91
N ALA A 189 -25.15 10.24 -18.88
CA ALA A 189 -25.88 10.24 -20.14
C ALA A 189 -25.33 9.18 -21.12
N CYS A 190 -24.03 9.21 -21.43
CA CYS A 190 -23.43 8.36 -22.47
C CYS A 190 -22.49 7.26 -21.95
N GLY A 191 -22.19 7.23 -20.65
CA GLY A 191 -21.29 6.24 -20.05
C GLY A 191 -19.80 6.52 -20.26
N THR A 192 -19.42 7.52 -21.06
CA THR A 192 -18.01 7.88 -21.31
C THR A 192 -17.35 8.40 -20.04
N ALA A 193 -16.13 7.94 -19.78
CA ALA A 193 -15.27 8.50 -18.74
C ALA A 193 -14.47 9.68 -19.32
N THR A 194 -14.56 10.84 -18.68
CA THR A 194 -13.88 12.07 -19.11
C THR A 194 -12.86 12.49 -18.06
N ARG A 195 -11.65 12.88 -18.50
CA ARG A 195 -10.65 13.47 -17.61
C ARG A 195 -11.02 14.92 -17.31
N ALA A 196 -11.13 15.28 -16.03
CA ALA A 196 -11.39 16.63 -15.57
C ALA A 196 -10.68 16.90 -14.23
N SER A 197 -10.62 18.15 -13.81
CA SER A 197 -10.03 18.50 -12.52
C SER A 197 -10.89 18.00 -11.34
N LEU A 198 -10.25 17.50 -10.28
CA LEU A 198 -10.89 17.08 -9.04
C LEU A 198 -11.60 18.23 -8.30
N SER A 199 -11.19 19.48 -8.54
CA SER A 199 -11.86 20.67 -7.99
C SER A 199 -12.98 21.21 -8.89
N ALA A 200 -13.24 20.59 -10.03
CA ALA A 200 -14.28 21.05 -10.94
C ALA A 200 -15.68 20.77 -10.37
N GLU A 201 -16.48 21.81 -10.21
CA GLU A 201 -17.91 21.67 -9.88
C GLU A 201 -18.72 21.18 -11.09
N HIS A 202 -18.26 21.52 -12.30
CA HIS A 202 -18.87 21.14 -13.57
C HIS A 202 -17.81 20.86 -14.63
N PHE A 203 -18.09 19.91 -15.53
CA PHE A 203 -17.26 19.61 -16.70
C PHE A 203 -18.14 19.15 -17.86
N ALA A 204 -17.66 19.34 -19.09
CA ALA A 204 -18.30 18.80 -20.29
C ALA A 204 -17.84 17.36 -20.51
N CYS A 205 -18.74 16.47 -20.91
CA CYS A 205 -18.36 15.11 -21.27
C CYS A 205 -17.68 15.12 -22.64
N ALA A 206 -16.59 14.38 -22.80
CA ALA A 206 -15.94 14.24 -24.11
C ALA A 206 -16.78 13.44 -25.13
N GLY A 207 -17.78 12.68 -24.65
CA GLY A 207 -18.61 11.80 -25.47
C GLY A 207 -20.01 12.33 -25.79
N CYS A 208 -20.46 13.43 -25.17
CA CYS A 208 -21.77 14.05 -25.44
C CYS A 208 -21.87 15.50 -24.95
#